data_AF-A0A151SXJ9-F1
#
_entry.id   AF-A0A151SXJ9-F1
#
_cell.length_a   1.000
_cell.length_b   1.000
_cell.length_c   1.000
_cell.angle_alpha   90.00
_cell.angle_beta   90.00
_cell.angle_gamma   90.00
#
_symmetry.space_group_name_H-M   'P 1'
#
loop_
_entity.id
_entity.type
_entity.pdbx_description
1 polymer ?
#
loop_
_entity_poly.entity_id
_entity_poly.type
_entity_poly.pdbx_seq_one_letter_code
_entity_poly.pdbx_strand_id
1 'polypeptide(L)'
;MDVIRPIEPKASNGHRFILVAVDYFTKWVEAMSYANVTCKVVVNFVRKNIICHYGIPDKIITGNGSNLNNRMMTELCDSFKIQHHNSSPYRPKMNTIVEAANKNIKKIIQKMVVTYKDWHEMLPYALHGYRTSFCTSTGATPFSLVYGMEAILLVEVEIPSLRLLMEAKLSETEWVRTRFDQLNLYLSAKKGVKARRMDDLKTLSTLCRSQVIT
;
A
#
# COMPACT_ATOMS: atom_id res chain seq x y z
N MET A 1 4.95 1.20 -14.46
CA MET A 1 5.38 2.43 -13.76
C MET A 1 4.60 3.61 -14.29
N ASP A 2 4.11 4.44 -13.38
CA ASP A 2 3.33 5.63 -13.72
C ASP A 2 3.54 6.74 -12.67
N VAL A 3 3.18 7.97 -13.04
CA VAL A 3 3.19 9.12 -12.14
C VAL A 3 1.75 9.50 -11.80
N ILE A 4 1.43 9.46 -10.52
CA ILE A 4 0.18 10.03 -10.03
C ILE A 4 0.20 11.53 -10.28
N ARG A 5 -0.85 12.01 -10.96
CA ARG A 5 -1.15 13.44 -11.22
C ARG A 5 -0.91 14.32 -9.98
N PRO A 6 -0.63 15.63 -10.18
CA PRO A 6 -0.43 16.57 -9.09
C PRO A 6 -1.51 16.43 -8.00
N ILE A 7 -1.08 16.26 -6.75
CA ILE A 7 -1.93 16.30 -5.56
C ILE A 7 -1.97 17.74 -5.09
N GLU A 8 -3.19 18.28 -4.94
CA GLU A 8 -3.44 19.63 -4.43
C GLU A 8 -4.25 19.56 -3.12
N PRO A 9 -3.88 20.36 -2.10
CA PRO A 9 -2.73 21.28 -2.07
C PRO A 9 -1.38 20.53 -2.01
N LYS A 10 -0.28 21.25 -2.34
CA LYS A 10 1.08 20.72 -2.16
C LYS A 10 1.28 20.28 -0.71
N ALA A 11 2.07 19.23 -0.53
CA ALA A 11 2.51 18.81 0.80
C ALA A 11 3.31 19.92 1.50
N SER A 12 3.43 19.83 2.83
CA SER A 12 4.22 20.76 3.64
C SER A 12 5.69 20.81 3.21
N ASN A 13 6.25 19.70 2.70
CA ASN A 13 7.60 19.63 2.15
C ASN A 13 7.70 20.07 0.66
N GLY A 14 6.62 20.61 0.09
CA GLY A 14 6.56 21.06 -1.30
C GLY A 14 6.35 19.95 -2.35
N HIS A 15 6.23 18.69 -1.93
CA HIS A 15 5.93 17.58 -2.85
C HIS A 15 4.51 17.70 -3.41
N ARG A 16 4.33 17.24 -4.65
CA ARG A 16 3.02 17.23 -5.33
C ARG A 16 2.80 16.02 -6.25
N PHE A 17 3.81 15.21 -6.51
CA PHE A 17 3.70 14.02 -7.34
C PHE A 17 4.03 12.77 -6.54
N ILE A 18 3.50 11.63 -6.98
CA ILE A 18 3.93 10.31 -6.50
C ILE A 18 4.32 9.49 -7.72
N LEU A 19 5.56 9.01 -7.77
CA LEU A 19 6.02 8.04 -8.75
C LEU A 19 5.76 6.65 -8.21
N VAL A 20 5.11 5.80 -9.01
CA VAL A 20 4.65 4.46 -8.59
C VAL A 20 5.18 3.40 -9.55
N ALA A 21 5.76 2.34 -9.00
CA ALA A 21 6.00 1.07 -9.66
C ALA A 21 5.14 -0.01 -9.01
N VAL A 22 4.61 -0.91 -9.82
CA VAL A 22 3.81 -2.03 -9.36
C VAL A 22 4.40 -3.29 -9.97
N ASP A 23 4.76 -4.24 -9.11
CA ASP A 23 5.12 -5.58 -9.57
C ASP A 23 3.87 -6.31 -10.08
N TYR A 24 4.01 -6.94 -11.25
CA TYR A 24 2.89 -7.53 -11.94
C TYR A 24 2.34 -8.76 -11.21
N PHE A 25 3.22 -9.58 -10.63
CA PHE A 25 2.87 -10.88 -10.05
C PHE A 25 2.36 -10.75 -8.62
N THR A 26 3.16 -10.13 -7.76
CA THR A 26 2.87 -9.97 -6.33
C THR A 26 1.89 -8.84 -6.03
N LYS A 27 1.65 -7.95 -7.01
CA LYS A 27 0.96 -6.67 -6.81
C LYS A 27 1.68 -5.77 -5.81
N TRP A 28 2.97 -6.02 -5.54
CA TRP A 28 3.76 -5.17 -4.67
C TRP A 28 3.89 -3.77 -5.26
N VAL A 29 3.61 -2.76 -4.46
CA VAL A 29 3.68 -1.37 -4.88
C VAL A 29 4.87 -0.70 -4.25
N GLU A 30 5.74 -0.11 -5.06
CA GLU A 30 6.81 0.78 -4.66
C GLU A 30 6.47 2.21 -5.07
N ALA A 31 6.49 3.15 -4.12
CA ALA A 31 6.14 4.53 -4.44
C ALA A 31 6.93 5.56 -3.62
N MET A 32 7.22 6.70 -4.25
CA MET A 32 7.88 7.84 -3.61
C MET A 32 7.26 9.16 -4.04
N SER A 33 7.21 10.12 -3.11
CA SER A 33 6.70 11.47 -3.38
C SER A 33 7.82 12.41 -3.85
N TYR A 34 7.48 13.36 -4.72
CA TYR A 34 8.42 14.33 -5.29
C TYR A 34 7.78 15.70 -5.52
N ALA A 35 8.60 16.76 -5.45
CA ALA A 35 8.20 18.11 -5.88
C ALA A 35 8.02 18.19 -7.41
N ASN A 36 8.92 17.57 -8.17
CA ASN A 36 8.88 17.43 -9.62
C ASN A 36 9.46 16.08 -10.04
N VAL A 37 8.89 15.44 -11.06
CA VAL A 37 9.35 14.14 -11.58
C VAL A 37 10.14 14.34 -12.86
N THR A 38 11.44 14.56 -12.74
CA THR A 38 12.37 14.67 -13.88
C THR A 38 12.87 13.29 -14.32
N CYS A 39 13.44 13.20 -15.52
CA CYS A 39 14.07 11.99 -16.03
C CYS A 39 15.11 11.40 -15.06
N LYS A 40 15.93 12.25 -14.42
CA LYS A 40 16.94 11.84 -13.43
C LYS A 40 16.30 11.24 -12.18
N VAL A 41 15.18 11.80 -11.72
CA VAL A 41 14.42 11.27 -10.59
C VAL A 41 13.90 9.87 -10.90
N VAL A 42 13.36 9.64 -12.10
CA VAL A 42 12.84 8.32 -12.53
C VAL A 42 13.96 7.27 -12.56
N VAL A 43 15.10 7.58 -13.19
CA VAL A 43 16.26 6.67 -13.26
C VAL A 43 16.79 6.34 -11.87
N ASN A 44 16.90 7.34 -11.00
CA ASN A 44 17.34 7.14 -9.62
C ASN A 44 16.34 6.30 -8.82
N PHE A 45 15.04 6.49 -9.06
CA PHE A 45 14.00 5.69 -8.44
C PHE A 45 14.10 4.21 -8.85
N VAL A 46 14.27 3.90 -10.14
CA VAL A 46 14.43 2.52 -10.63
C VAL A 46 15.68 1.89 -10.04
N ARG A 47 16.81 2.61 -10.08
CA ARG A 47 18.08 2.09 -9.55
C ARG A 47 17.98 1.79 -8.05
N LYS A 48 17.53 2.76 -7.25
CA LYS A 48 17.53 2.64 -5.79
C LYS A 48 16.42 1.74 -5.27
N ASN A 49 15.18 1.95 -5.72
CA ASN A 49 14.02 1.32 -5.11
C ASN A 49 13.56 0.04 -5.81
N ILE A 50 14.07 -0.25 -7.02
CA ILE A 50 13.76 -1.49 -7.75
C ILE A 50 15.00 -2.37 -7.79
N ILE A 51 16.05 -1.93 -8.50
CA ILE A 51 17.24 -2.77 -8.76
C ILE A 51 17.97 -3.13 -7.47
N CYS A 52 18.27 -2.15 -6.61
CA CYS A 52 19.01 -2.41 -5.37
C CYS A 52 18.20 -3.18 -4.31
N HIS A 53 16.87 -3.17 -4.38
CA HIS A 53 16.01 -3.83 -3.37
C HIS A 53 15.55 -5.22 -3.79
N TYR A 54 15.13 -5.38 -5.04
CA TYR A 54 14.50 -6.61 -5.55
C TYR A 54 15.34 -7.32 -6.62
N GLY A 55 16.43 -6.70 -7.07
CA GLY A 55 17.25 -7.19 -8.17
C GLY A 55 16.78 -6.66 -9.54
N ILE A 56 17.40 -7.18 -10.59
CA ILE A 56 17.19 -6.72 -11.97
C ILE A 56 15.88 -7.33 -12.51
N PRO A 57 14.87 -6.51 -12.86
CA PRO A 57 13.66 -7.02 -13.48
C PRO A 57 13.92 -7.43 -14.94
N ASP A 58 13.23 -8.47 -15.42
CA ASP A 58 13.26 -8.84 -16.84
C ASP A 58 12.71 -7.71 -17.72
N LYS A 59 11.66 -7.04 -17.24
CA LYS A 59 10.88 -6.08 -18.02
C LYS A 59 10.37 -4.93 -17.18
N ILE A 60 10.53 -3.71 -17.69
CA ILE A 60 9.89 -2.51 -17.16
C ILE A 60 8.94 -1.96 -18.21
N ILE A 61 7.69 -1.73 -17.81
CA ILE A 61 6.72 -0.99 -18.63
C ILE A 61 6.40 0.36 -17.99
N THR A 62 6.54 1.43 -18.76
CA THR A 62 6.24 2.80 -18.36
C THR A 62 5.03 3.36 -19.12
N GLY A 63 4.34 4.32 -18.52
CA GLY A 63 3.36 5.16 -19.22
C GLY A 63 3.99 5.98 -20.35
N ASN A 64 3.17 6.71 -21.10
CA ASN A 64 3.63 7.54 -22.23
C ASN A 64 4.19 8.92 -21.84
N GLY A 65 4.46 9.15 -20.56
CA GLY A 65 5.07 10.40 -20.09
C GLY A 65 6.51 10.55 -20.58
N SER A 66 6.86 11.71 -21.12
CA SER A 66 8.22 12.02 -21.62
C SER A 66 9.29 11.93 -20.53
N ASN A 67 8.91 12.19 -19.27
CA ASN A 67 9.78 12.01 -18.12
C ASN A 67 10.11 10.54 -17.83
N LEU A 68 9.23 9.61 -18.21
CA LEU A 68 9.45 8.16 -18.08
C LEU A 68 10.18 7.58 -19.29
N ASN A 69 9.88 8.11 -20.48
CA ASN A 69 10.41 7.64 -21.76
C ASN A 69 11.49 8.60 -22.24
N ASN A 70 12.69 8.44 -21.71
CA ASN A 70 13.83 9.30 -22.01
C ASN A 70 15.10 8.49 -22.21
N ARG A 71 16.10 9.11 -22.85
CA ARG A 71 17.39 8.49 -23.16
C ARG A 71 18.08 7.90 -21.93
N MET A 72 18.05 8.56 -20.77
CA MET A 72 18.68 8.03 -19.55
C MET A 72 17.97 6.77 -19.04
N MET A 73 16.66 6.64 -19.24
CA MET A 73 15.92 5.42 -18.91
C MET A 73 16.31 4.28 -19.85
N THR A 74 16.42 4.57 -21.16
CA THR A 74 16.91 3.60 -22.15
C THR A 74 18.33 3.14 -21.82
N GLU A 75 19.26 4.06 -21.60
CA GLU A 75 20.65 3.74 -21.23
C GLU A 75 20.75 2.92 -19.94
N LEU A 76 19.93 3.23 -18.93
CA LEU A 76 19.84 2.42 -17.71
C LEU A 76 19.39 1.00 -18.05
N CYS A 77 18.27 0.85 -18.76
CA CYS A 77 17.74 -0.46 -19.12
C CYS A 77 18.74 -1.28 -19.94
N ASP A 78 19.41 -0.67 -20.93
CA ASP A 78 20.42 -1.34 -21.75
C ASP A 78 21.61 -1.82 -20.91
N SER A 79 22.09 -1.00 -19.97
CA SER A 79 23.22 -1.34 -19.10
C SER A 79 22.94 -2.56 -18.19
N PHE A 80 21.67 -2.73 -17.78
CA PHE A 80 21.23 -3.85 -16.96
C PHE A 80 20.52 -4.96 -17.77
N LYS A 81 20.47 -4.85 -19.10
CA LYS A 81 19.77 -5.78 -20.01
C LYS A 81 18.27 -5.95 -19.69
N ILE A 82 17.62 -4.88 -19.24
CA ILE A 82 16.19 -4.83 -18.91
C ILE A 82 15.39 -4.51 -20.19
N GLN A 83 14.33 -5.28 -20.47
CA GLN A 83 13.42 -4.96 -21.58
C GLN A 83 12.55 -3.77 -21.21
N HIS A 84 12.79 -2.62 -21.84
CA HIS A 84 11.94 -1.43 -21.65
C HIS A 84 10.85 -1.35 -22.71
N HIS A 85 9.59 -1.24 -22.27
CA HIS A 85 8.45 -1.01 -23.14
C HIS A 85 7.61 0.17 -22.68
N ASN A 86 6.98 0.84 -23.65
CA ASN A 86 5.97 1.85 -23.36
C ASN A 86 4.58 1.21 -23.37
N SER A 87 3.70 1.70 -22.51
CA SER A 87 2.30 1.31 -22.54
C SER A 87 1.67 1.80 -23.85
N SER A 88 1.24 0.89 -24.72
CA SER A 88 0.39 1.29 -25.83
C SER A 88 -1.04 1.51 -25.34
N PRO A 89 -1.83 2.39 -25.97
CA PRO A 89 -3.29 2.46 -25.74
C PRO A 89 -3.97 1.09 -25.87
N TYR A 90 -3.39 0.21 -26.70
CA TYR A 90 -3.87 -1.14 -27.00
C TYR A 90 -3.38 -2.23 -26.04
N ARG A 91 -2.62 -1.90 -24.98
CA ARG A 91 -2.28 -2.82 -23.88
C ARG A 91 -2.97 -2.42 -22.57
N PRO A 92 -4.31 -2.42 -22.53
CA PRO A 92 -5.08 -1.88 -21.40
C PRO A 92 -4.78 -2.61 -20.09
N LYS A 93 -4.59 -3.94 -20.11
CA LYS A 93 -4.44 -4.76 -18.89
C LYS A 93 -3.37 -4.24 -17.92
N MET A 94 -2.21 -3.81 -18.41
CA MET A 94 -1.12 -3.37 -17.51
C MET A 94 -1.32 -1.94 -17.02
N ASN A 95 -1.87 -1.06 -17.86
CA ASN A 95 -2.28 0.27 -17.41
C ASN A 95 -3.38 0.15 -16.35
N THR A 96 -4.33 -0.78 -16.51
CA THR A 96 -5.38 -1.04 -15.53
C THR A 96 -4.82 -1.45 -14.16
N ILE A 97 -3.75 -2.27 -14.11
CA ILE A 97 -3.15 -2.69 -12.82
C ILE A 97 -2.55 -1.49 -12.10
N VAL A 98 -1.75 -0.68 -12.79
CA VAL A 98 -1.11 0.49 -12.19
C VAL A 98 -2.14 1.57 -11.83
N GLU A 99 -3.16 1.78 -12.66
CA GLU A 99 -4.27 2.69 -12.38
C GLU A 99 -5.09 2.27 -11.16
N ALA A 100 -5.38 0.96 -11.02
CA ALA A 100 -6.08 0.43 -9.85
C ALA A 100 -5.26 0.62 -8.57
N ALA A 101 -3.95 0.34 -8.61
CA ALA A 101 -3.04 0.61 -7.49
C ALA A 101 -3.03 2.09 -7.15
N ASN A 102 -2.86 2.98 -8.13
CA ASN A 102 -2.89 4.42 -7.95
C ASN A 102 -4.20 4.91 -7.31
N LYS A 103 -5.35 4.36 -7.74
CA LYS A 103 -6.67 4.67 -7.16
C LYS A 103 -6.77 4.22 -5.70
N ASN A 104 -6.25 3.05 -5.37
CA ASN A 104 -6.26 2.53 -3.99
C ASN A 104 -5.34 3.33 -3.08
N ILE A 105 -4.11 3.63 -3.50
CA ILE A 105 -3.16 4.45 -2.73
C ILE A 105 -3.78 5.82 -2.43
N LYS A 106 -4.38 6.48 -3.44
CA LYS A 106 -5.08 7.76 -3.24
C LYS A 106 -6.17 7.67 -2.17
N LYS A 107 -7.01 6.64 -2.23
CA LYS A 107 -8.09 6.42 -1.25
C LYS A 107 -7.54 6.19 0.16
N ILE A 108 -6.45 5.45 0.31
CA ILE A 108 -5.84 5.18 1.63
C ILE A 108 -5.24 6.47 2.19
N ILE A 109 -4.47 7.21 1.39
CA ILE A 109 -3.89 8.49 1.79
C ILE A 109 -4.99 9.47 2.21
N GLN A 110 -6.07 9.60 1.42
CA GLN A 110 -7.22 10.46 1.75
C GLN A 110 -7.88 10.13 3.10
N LYS A 111 -7.79 8.87 3.55
CA LYS A 111 -8.34 8.46 4.85
C LYS A 111 -7.37 8.66 6.01
N MET A 112 -6.06 8.69 5.75
CA MET A 112 -5.02 8.82 6.77
C MET A 112 -4.60 10.27 7.04
N VAL A 113 -4.72 11.11 6.02
CA VAL A 113 -4.38 12.54 6.07
C VAL A 113 -5.22 13.26 7.11
N VAL A 114 -4.57 14.03 7.99
CA VAL A 114 -5.23 14.86 9.00
C VAL A 114 -5.31 16.30 8.52
N THR A 115 -4.24 16.82 7.91
CA THR A 115 -4.09 18.25 7.62
C THR A 115 -3.90 18.57 6.13
N TYR A 116 -4.38 17.71 5.20
CA TYR A 116 -4.27 17.80 3.73
C TYR A 116 -2.86 18.03 3.14
N LYS A 117 -1.87 18.46 3.91
CA LYS A 117 -0.49 18.80 3.56
C LYS A 117 0.51 17.77 4.11
N ASP A 118 0.07 16.95 5.05
CA ASP A 118 0.79 15.82 5.66
C ASP A 118 0.72 14.53 4.82
N TRP A 119 0.08 14.55 3.65
CA TRP A 119 -0.11 13.35 2.82
C TRP A 119 1.20 12.64 2.45
N HIS A 120 2.30 13.37 2.37
CA HIS A 120 3.62 12.81 2.06
C HIS A 120 4.21 11.99 3.23
N GLU A 121 3.91 12.35 4.48
CA GLU A 121 4.26 11.60 5.69
C GLU A 121 3.38 10.36 5.84
N MET A 122 2.15 10.43 5.32
CA MET A 122 1.22 9.30 5.34
C MET A 122 1.50 8.26 4.25
N LEU A 123 2.28 8.61 3.21
CA LEU A 123 2.55 7.71 2.09
C LEU A 123 3.20 6.37 2.52
N PRO A 124 4.23 6.31 3.38
CA PRO A 124 4.78 5.04 3.85
C PRO A 124 3.75 4.17 4.57
N TYR A 125 2.90 4.76 5.42
CA TYR A 125 1.84 4.04 6.12
C TYR A 125 0.75 3.54 5.16
N ALA A 126 0.40 4.34 4.16
CA ALA A 126 -0.54 3.95 3.12
C ALA A 126 -0.01 2.79 2.28
N LEU A 127 1.28 2.79 1.95
CA LEU A 127 1.94 1.67 1.26
C LEU A 127 1.97 0.42 2.13
N HIS A 128 2.32 0.55 3.41
CA HIS A 128 2.29 -0.58 4.34
C HIS A 128 0.89 -1.20 4.42
N GLY A 129 -0.14 -0.37 4.65
CA GLY A 129 -1.53 -0.83 4.68
C GLY A 129 -1.98 -1.48 3.37
N TYR A 130 -1.54 -0.97 2.21
CA TYR A 130 -1.81 -1.62 0.93
C TYR A 130 -1.12 -2.98 0.82
N ARG A 131 0.16 -3.07 1.18
CA ARG A 131 0.99 -4.28 1.07
C ARG A 131 0.52 -5.41 1.99
N THR A 132 -0.06 -5.09 3.14
CA THR A 132 -0.57 -6.08 4.09
C THR A 132 -2.08 -6.34 3.96
N SER A 133 -2.78 -5.64 3.07
CA SER A 133 -4.19 -5.91 2.80
C SER A 133 -4.36 -7.07 1.83
N PHE A 134 -5.39 -7.88 2.08
CA PHE A 134 -5.74 -9.00 1.21
C PHE A 134 -6.08 -8.52 -0.20
N CYS A 135 -5.41 -9.07 -1.22
CA CYS A 135 -5.69 -8.79 -2.61
C CYS A 135 -6.51 -9.93 -3.22
N THR A 136 -7.75 -9.64 -3.61
CA THR A 136 -8.64 -10.65 -4.20
C THR A 136 -8.12 -11.21 -5.52
N SER A 137 -7.35 -10.45 -6.29
CA SER A 137 -6.81 -10.89 -7.58
C SER A 137 -5.69 -11.92 -7.45
N THR A 138 -4.94 -11.91 -6.35
CA THR A 138 -3.87 -12.88 -6.08
C THR A 138 -4.24 -13.91 -5.02
N GLY A 139 -5.32 -13.68 -4.27
CA GLY A 139 -5.74 -14.54 -3.16
C GLY A 139 -4.83 -14.46 -1.93
N ALA A 140 -3.94 -13.47 -1.87
CA ALA A 140 -2.95 -13.29 -0.81
C ALA A 140 -2.63 -11.80 -0.59
N THR A 141 -1.90 -11.49 0.48
CA THR A 141 -1.35 -10.13 0.67
C THR A 141 -0.11 -9.94 -0.22
N PRO A 142 0.13 -8.76 -0.81
CA PRO A 142 1.38 -8.50 -1.52
C PRO A 142 2.63 -8.77 -0.68
N PHE A 143 2.55 -8.51 0.63
CA PHE A 143 3.64 -8.76 1.57
C PHE A 143 3.99 -10.25 1.67
N SER A 144 2.99 -11.13 1.85
CA SER A 144 3.26 -12.58 1.92
C SER A 144 3.81 -13.14 0.62
N LEU A 145 3.42 -12.60 -0.54
CA LEU A 145 3.97 -13.02 -1.83
C LEU A 145 5.43 -12.61 -2.03
N VAL A 146 5.86 -11.49 -1.46
CA VAL A 146 7.26 -11.01 -1.57
C VAL A 146 8.17 -11.68 -0.53
N TYR A 147 7.72 -11.80 0.72
CA TYR A 147 8.56 -12.26 1.83
C TYR A 147 8.30 -13.71 2.25
N GLY A 148 7.31 -14.38 1.67
CA GLY A 148 6.94 -15.76 2.02
C GLY A 148 6.21 -15.89 3.35
N MET A 149 5.88 -14.79 4.02
CA MET A 149 5.19 -14.79 5.31
C MET A 149 4.31 -13.54 5.48
N GLU A 150 3.25 -13.66 6.28
CA GLU A 150 2.39 -12.52 6.58
C GLU A 150 3.09 -11.50 7.50
N ALA A 151 2.86 -10.22 7.24
CA ALA A 151 3.32 -9.16 8.13
C ALA A 151 2.62 -9.24 9.49
N ILE A 152 3.36 -8.93 10.57
CA ILE A 152 2.77 -8.69 11.87
C ILE A 152 2.12 -7.30 11.85
N LEU A 153 0.81 -7.25 12.06
CA LEU A 153 0.06 -5.99 12.10
C LEU A 153 0.08 -5.38 13.50
N LEU A 154 -0.07 -4.06 13.60
CA LEU A 154 -0.14 -3.37 14.90
C LEU A 154 -1.24 -3.95 15.82
N VAL A 155 -2.40 -4.32 15.25
CA VAL A 155 -3.48 -4.97 16.01
C VAL A 155 -3.08 -6.33 16.59
N GLU A 156 -2.16 -7.04 15.92
CA GLU A 156 -1.61 -8.29 16.45
C GLU A 156 -0.64 -8.03 17.59
N VAL A 157 0.03 -6.87 17.63
CA VAL A 157 0.90 -6.47 18.75
C VAL A 157 0.07 -5.99 19.94
N GLU A 158 -0.96 -5.17 19.71
CA GLU A 158 -1.88 -4.71 20.76
C GLU A 158 -2.72 -5.85 21.34
N ILE A 159 -3.11 -6.80 20.48
CA ILE A 159 -3.83 -8.02 20.87
C ILE A 159 -2.98 -9.24 20.43
N PRO A 160 -1.92 -9.57 21.22
CA PRO A 160 -0.91 -10.59 20.90
C PRO A 160 -1.47 -11.79 20.14
N SER A 161 -1.18 -11.86 18.85
CA SER A 161 -1.64 -12.96 18.00
C SER A 161 -0.96 -14.27 18.37
N LEU A 162 -1.53 -15.40 17.95
CA LEU A 162 -1.02 -16.73 18.28
C LEU A 162 0.45 -16.90 17.87
N ARG A 163 0.83 -16.38 16.70
CA ARG A 163 2.20 -16.41 16.20
C ARG A 163 3.18 -15.65 17.10
N LEU A 164 2.82 -14.45 17.57
CA LEU A 164 3.67 -13.65 18.48
C LEU A 164 3.82 -14.32 19.84
N LEU A 165 2.74 -14.92 20.35
CA LEU A 165 2.77 -15.64 21.62
C LEU A 165 3.59 -16.93 21.54
N MET A 166 3.59 -17.63 20.40
CA MET A 166 4.43 -18.81 20.18
C MET A 166 5.93 -18.46 20.17
N GLU A 167 6.32 -17.32 19.58
CA GLU A 167 7.70 -16.85 19.60
C GLU A 167 8.18 -16.45 21.02
N ALA A 168 7.25 -16.04 21.89
CA ALA A 168 7.55 -15.67 23.27
C ALA A 168 7.90 -16.85 24.20
N LYS A 169 7.91 -18.11 23.70
CA LYS A 169 8.23 -19.34 24.45
C LYS A 169 7.43 -19.53 25.75
N LEU A 170 6.21 -18.99 25.82
CA LEU A 170 5.32 -19.22 26.95
C LEU A 170 4.84 -20.68 26.98
N SER A 171 4.57 -21.23 28.17
CA SER A 171 3.95 -22.55 28.27
C SER A 171 2.54 -22.53 27.67
N GLU A 172 2.08 -23.64 27.10
CA GLU A 172 0.76 -23.73 26.43
C GLU A 172 -0.39 -23.32 27.37
N THR A 173 -0.29 -23.63 28.66
CA THR A 173 -1.27 -23.24 29.68
C THR A 173 -1.28 -21.75 29.99
N GLU A 174 -0.11 -21.10 29.99
CA GLU A 174 -0.01 -19.65 30.15
C GLU A 174 -0.53 -18.93 28.90
N TRP A 175 -0.26 -19.49 27.71
CA TRP A 175 -0.76 -19.01 26.43
C TRP A 175 -2.30 -18.94 26.39
N VAL A 176 -3.00 -20.05 26.72
CA VAL A 176 -4.47 -20.09 26.73
C VAL A 176 -5.01 -19.02 27.68
N ARG A 177 -4.42 -18.93 28.88
CA ARG A 177 -4.88 -18.03 29.93
C ARG A 177 -4.72 -16.57 29.54
N THR A 178 -3.53 -16.16 29.09
CA THR A 178 -3.27 -14.79 28.64
C THR A 178 -4.18 -14.41 27.46
N ARG A 179 -4.37 -15.31 26.49
CA ARG A 179 -5.25 -15.05 25.33
C ARG A 179 -6.71 -14.91 25.75
N PHE A 180 -7.18 -15.76 26.67
CA PHE A 180 -8.54 -15.71 27.22
C PHE A 180 -8.80 -14.42 28.00
N ASP A 181 -7.86 -14.02 28.87
CA ASP A 181 -7.96 -12.81 29.68
C ASP A 181 -8.00 -11.54 28.80
N GLN A 182 -7.17 -11.48 27.75
CA GLN A 182 -7.18 -10.38 26.77
C GLN A 182 -8.50 -10.28 26.00
N LEU A 183 -9.03 -11.41 25.52
CA LEU A 183 -10.32 -11.44 24.83
C LEU A 183 -11.46 -11.01 25.75
N ASN A 184 -11.44 -11.44 27.02
CA ASN A 184 -12.43 -11.03 28.01
C ASN A 184 -12.36 -9.55 28.34
N LEU A 185 -11.15 -8.98 28.46
CA LEU A 185 -10.94 -7.54 28.65
C LEU A 185 -11.50 -6.73 27.47
N TYR A 186 -11.29 -7.21 26.24
CA TYR A 186 -11.83 -6.55 25.05
C TYR A 186 -13.36 -6.67 24.96
N LEU A 187 -13.91 -7.84 25.29
CA LEU A 187 -15.36 -8.07 25.29
C LEU A 187 -16.05 -7.25 26.38
N SER A 188 -15.45 -7.09 27.55
CA SER A 188 -15.97 -6.25 28.63
C SER A 188 -15.89 -4.76 28.27
N ALA A 189 -14.79 -4.31 27.65
CA ALA A 189 -14.65 -2.96 27.11
C ALA A 189 -15.70 -2.67 26.01
N LYS A 190 -15.96 -3.62 25.10
CA LYS A 190 -17.00 -3.49 24.07
C LYS A 190 -18.42 -3.45 24.65
N LYS A 191 -18.70 -4.16 25.74
CA LYS A 191 -19.99 -4.09 26.45
C LYS A 191 -20.22 -2.71 27.07
N GLY A 192 -19.17 -2.07 27.62
CA GLY A 192 -19.23 -0.69 28.11
C GLY A 192 -19.41 0.37 27.02
N VAL A 193 -18.80 0.19 25.85
CA VAL A 193 -18.91 1.12 24.70
C VAL A 193 -20.23 0.95 23.93
N LYS A 194 -20.78 -0.28 23.83
CA LYS A 194 -22.10 -0.52 23.20
C LYS A 194 -23.24 0.22 23.90
N ALA A 195 -23.15 0.45 25.21
CA ALA A 195 -24.16 1.20 25.96
C ALA A 195 -24.21 2.70 25.60
N ARG A 196 -23.09 3.31 25.17
CA ARG A 196 -23.05 4.72 24.71
C ARG A 196 -23.28 4.89 23.22
N ARG A 197 -22.94 3.90 22.40
CA ARG A 197 -23.02 3.99 20.93
C ARG A 197 -24.35 3.52 20.33
N MET A 198 -25.22 2.85 21.09
CA MET A 198 -26.50 2.36 20.57
C MET A 198 -27.45 3.50 20.15
N ASP A 199 -27.35 4.67 20.80
CA ASP A 199 -28.13 5.86 20.44
C ASP A 199 -27.60 6.55 19.18
N ASP A 200 -26.27 6.58 18.97
CA ASP A 200 -25.66 7.14 17.76
C ASP A 200 -25.71 6.20 16.53
N LEU A 201 -25.78 4.87 16.76
CA LEU A 201 -25.81 3.86 15.69
C LEU A 201 -27.17 3.72 15.00
N LYS A 202 -28.27 4.15 15.64
CA LYS A 202 -29.58 4.21 14.95
C LYS A 202 -29.58 5.26 13.84
N THR A 203 -28.79 6.33 13.98
CA THR A 203 -28.68 7.41 12.99
C THR A 203 -27.78 7.04 11.81
N LEU A 204 -26.75 6.19 12.02
CA LEU A 204 -25.82 5.75 10.97
C LEU A 204 -26.26 4.47 10.23
N SER A 205 -27.07 3.62 10.85
CA SER A 205 -27.66 2.41 10.23
C SER A 205 -28.54 2.71 9.02
N THR A 206 -29.21 3.87 9.00
CA THR A 206 -30.08 4.30 7.88
C THR A 206 -29.27 4.72 6.64
N LEU A 207 -28.00 5.11 6.78
CA LEU A 207 -27.19 5.61 5.67
C LEU A 207 -26.42 4.51 4.91
N CYS A 208 -26.17 3.35 5.53
CA CYS A 208 -25.41 2.25 4.89
C CYS A 208 -26.28 1.21 4.16
N ARG A 209 -27.62 1.30 4.21
CA ARG A 209 -28.52 0.37 3.49
C ARG A 209 -28.95 0.83 2.09
N SER A 210 -28.53 2.00 1.62
CA SER A 210 -28.96 2.55 0.32
C SER A 210 -27.93 2.49 -0.82
N GLN A 211 -26.78 1.81 -0.66
CA GLN A 211 -25.77 1.68 -1.73
C GLN A 211 -25.39 0.24 -2.09
N VAL A 212 -26.25 -0.72 -1.75
CA VAL A 212 -26.22 -2.06 -2.35
C VAL A 212 -27.56 -2.27 -3.03
N ILE A 213 -27.64 -1.92 -4.32
CA ILE A 213 -28.44 -2.54 -5.39
C ILE A 213 -28.11 -1.78 -6.69
N THR A 214 -27.58 -2.54 -7.67
CA THR A 214 -27.20 -2.22 -9.07
C THR A 214 -26.16 -1.13 -9.33
#